data_AF-A0A6F8V204-F1
#
_entry.id   AF-A0A6F8V204-F1
#
_cell.length_a   1.000
_cell.length_b   1.000
_cell.length_c   1.000
_cell.angle_alpha   90.00
_cell.angle_beta   90.00
_cell.angle_gamma   90.00
#
_symmetry.space_group_name_H-M   'P 1'
#
loop_
_entity.id
_entity.type
_entity.pdbx_description
1 polymer ?
#
loop_
_entity_poly.entity_id
_entity_poly.type
_entity_poly.pdbx_seq_one_letter_code
_entity_poly.pdbx_strand_id
1 'polypeptide(L)'
;MTMPKIGNYHYSDGNIARLTFGIDRAITIVQYDAFEAMGLIGSEVNGIAVLDDDNVSVVIDRHMIAARKSAQIEEFERIKAMPWSQLSLFLRTHPRLFPGTADDLLTGREPARGDLINQARTHRDVTFAPAADIRTQAMLDENAKPDRAYAWPASGRSEVISFLCKHGSHSTNGAFGYALGWDIKATDFDGTGTTHEFTPDPAFSTLWKALIEKDEHLFWDICAEAVSPYVDGQAQSWPGDDEGDWSFRTEGRSGGWLVLSKWRDHRMEFSSAQGLRSFLDDLPDAELVDLYKGIVCFDSDLANPADTVAWGYSQRRANREEAWKEDPASALTLAVQYGLPKDELAGIAKATNMTADQIVSVLDDVQIDEDAVLDIVEVFGGETERERVSELIAERGYRYAPAF
;
A
#
# COMPACT_ATOMS: atom_id res chain seq x y z
N MET A 1 5.89 -19.47 3.92
CA MET A 1 7.08 -18.95 3.20
C MET A 1 6.74 -18.88 1.74
N THR A 2 6.75 -17.69 1.17
CA THR A 2 6.65 -17.47 -0.29
C THR A 2 7.93 -18.00 -0.95
N MET A 3 7.78 -18.78 -2.02
CA MET A 3 8.94 -19.22 -2.81
C MET A 3 9.61 -17.99 -3.46
N PRO A 4 10.94 -17.96 -3.58
CA PRO A 4 11.61 -16.87 -4.27
C PRO A 4 11.25 -16.86 -5.76
N LYS A 5 11.26 -15.65 -6.34
CA LYS A 5 10.77 -15.37 -7.70
C LYS A 5 11.69 -14.36 -8.39
N ILE A 6 11.88 -14.53 -9.70
CA ILE A 6 12.47 -13.53 -10.59
C ILE A 6 11.62 -13.40 -11.85
N GLY A 7 11.20 -12.19 -12.21
CA GLY A 7 10.22 -12.00 -13.29
C GLY A 7 8.97 -12.85 -13.02
N ASN A 8 8.61 -13.75 -13.92
CA ASN A 8 7.46 -14.67 -13.75
C ASN A 8 7.86 -16.08 -13.27
N TYR A 9 9.11 -16.28 -12.85
CA TYR A 9 9.69 -17.60 -12.60
C TYR A 9 9.86 -17.83 -11.10
N HIS A 10 9.14 -18.80 -10.54
CA HIS A 10 9.25 -19.23 -9.15
C HIS A 10 10.27 -20.37 -9.05
N TYR A 11 11.22 -20.28 -8.14
CA TYR A 11 12.32 -21.23 -8.04
C TYR A 11 12.62 -21.62 -6.59
N SER A 12 13.25 -22.78 -6.41
CA SER A 12 13.80 -23.19 -5.11
C SER A 12 15.18 -22.57 -4.85
N ASP A 13 15.55 -22.36 -3.59
CA ASP A 13 16.86 -21.80 -3.21
C ASP A 13 18.02 -22.52 -3.90
N GLY A 14 18.95 -21.75 -4.47
CA GLY A 14 20.10 -22.25 -5.22
C GLY A 14 19.85 -22.52 -6.72
N ASN A 15 18.60 -22.50 -7.19
CA ASN A 15 18.25 -22.74 -8.60
C ASN A 15 18.26 -21.46 -9.46
N ILE A 16 19.16 -20.53 -9.14
CA ILE A 16 19.38 -19.30 -9.89
C ILE A 16 20.89 -19.04 -9.99
N ALA A 17 21.35 -18.66 -11.18
CA ALA A 17 22.73 -18.32 -11.46
C ALA A 17 22.79 -16.95 -12.15
N ARG A 18 23.43 -15.99 -11.49
CA ARG A 18 23.71 -14.66 -12.04
C ARG A 18 25.11 -14.66 -12.63
N LEU A 19 25.21 -14.69 -13.95
CA LEU A 19 26.47 -14.70 -14.67
C LEU A 19 26.86 -13.28 -15.08
N THR A 20 28.17 -13.04 -15.16
CA THR A 20 28.75 -11.78 -15.65
C THR A 20 29.86 -12.10 -16.66
N PHE A 21 29.87 -11.38 -17.78
CA PHE A 21 30.82 -11.55 -18.88
C PHE A 21 31.42 -10.20 -19.29
N GLY A 22 32.67 -10.21 -19.78
CA GLY A 22 33.31 -8.99 -20.28
C GLY A 22 33.28 -7.84 -19.27
N ILE A 23 32.84 -6.66 -19.73
CA ILE A 23 32.64 -5.47 -18.88
C ILE A 23 31.18 -5.47 -18.42
N ASP A 24 30.93 -6.13 -17.30
CA ASP A 24 29.65 -6.16 -16.57
C ASP A 24 28.44 -6.70 -17.33
N ARG A 25 28.59 -7.37 -18.49
CA ARG A 25 27.46 -7.98 -19.22
C ARG A 25 26.79 -9.04 -18.35
N ALA A 26 25.51 -8.87 -18.04
CA ALA A 26 24.80 -9.67 -17.06
C ALA A 26 23.71 -10.55 -17.69
N ILE A 27 23.81 -11.85 -17.42
CA ILE A 27 22.81 -12.85 -17.82
C ILE A 27 22.39 -13.65 -16.61
N THR A 28 21.10 -13.82 -16.40
CA THR A 28 20.56 -14.67 -15.33
C THR A 28 19.98 -15.95 -15.91
N ILE A 29 20.35 -17.08 -15.34
CA ILE A 29 19.76 -18.39 -15.64
C ILE A 29 18.97 -18.79 -14.41
N VAL A 30 17.73 -19.21 -14.60
CA VAL A 30 16.87 -19.70 -13.53
C VAL A 30 16.31 -21.06 -13.90
N GLN A 31 16.47 -22.04 -13.01
CA GLN A 31 15.74 -23.28 -13.08
C GLN A 31 14.49 -23.18 -12.19
N TYR A 32 13.33 -23.03 -12.82
CA TYR A 32 12.10 -22.70 -12.13
C TYR A 32 11.18 -23.92 -11.95
N ASP A 33 10.47 -23.91 -10.85
CA ASP A 33 9.53 -24.95 -10.41
C ASP A 33 8.08 -24.61 -10.80
N ALA A 34 7.77 -23.33 -10.97
CA ALA A 34 6.48 -22.86 -11.43
C ALA A 34 6.61 -21.56 -12.22
N PHE A 35 5.62 -21.30 -13.07
CA PHE A 35 5.51 -20.08 -13.86
C PHE A 35 4.26 -19.29 -13.47
N GLU A 36 4.40 -17.98 -13.30
CA GLU A 36 3.30 -17.08 -12.99
C GLU A 36 2.79 -16.38 -14.26
N ALA A 37 1.53 -16.60 -14.59
CA ALA A 37 0.87 -15.91 -15.70
C ALA A 37 -0.36 -15.19 -15.15
N MET A 38 -0.39 -13.86 -15.28
CA MET A 38 -1.53 -13.04 -14.86
C MET A 38 -1.95 -13.27 -13.39
N GLY A 39 -0.98 -13.43 -12.49
CA GLY A 39 -1.22 -13.69 -11.06
C GLY A 39 -1.61 -15.13 -10.71
N LEU A 40 -1.66 -16.04 -11.69
CA LEU A 40 -1.88 -17.48 -11.45
C LEU A 40 -0.55 -18.23 -11.52
N ILE A 41 -0.22 -18.96 -10.46
CA ILE A 41 1.00 -19.76 -10.37
C ILE A 41 0.69 -21.18 -10.86
N GLY A 42 1.22 -21.54 -12.03
CA GLY A 42 1.13 -22.87 -12.62
C GLY A 42 2.40 -23.68 -12.37
N SER A 43 2.32 -24.69 -11.49
CA SER A 43 3.44 -25.60 -11.19
C SER A 43 3.66 -26.68 -12.25
N GLU A 44 2.72 -26.83 -13.18
CA GLU A 44 2.84 -27.68 -14.36
C GLU A 44 3.84 -27.15 -15.38
N VAL A 45 4.15 -25.85 -15.33
CA VAL A 45 5.14 -25.19 -16.19
C VAL A 45 6.44 -25.01 -15.39
N ASN A 46 7.37 -25.95 -15.58
CA ASN A 46 8.72 -25.93 -15.01
C ASN A 46 9.78 -26.01 -16.12
N GLY A 47 11.03 -25.70 -15.78
CA GLY A 47 12.15 -25.78 -16.72
C GLY A 47 13.26 -24.81 -16.41
N ILE A 48 13.95 -24.36 -17.45
CA ILE A 48 15.03 -23.38 -17.38
C ILE A 48 14.66 -22.18 -18.25
N ALA A 49 14.87 -20.98 -17.71
CA ALA A 49 14.80 -19.73 -18.46
C ALA A 49 16.16 -19.02 -18.40
N VAL A 50 16.44 -18.26 -19.46
CA VAL A 50 17.60 -17.37 -19.56
C VAL A 50 17.09 -15.96 -19.78
N LEU A 51 17.52 -15.06 -18.90
CA LEU A 51 17.12 -13.66 -18.84
C LEU A 51 18.32 -12.77 -19.13
N ASP A 52 18.10 -11.74 -19.91
CA ASP A 52 19.06 -10.68 -20.18
C ASP A 52 18.79 -9.54 -19.20
N ASP A 53 19.67 -9.39 -18.21
CA ASP A 53 19.52 -8.39 -17.16
C ASP A 53 19.75 -6.97 -17.67
N ASP A 54 20.59 -6.81 -18.69
CA ASP A 54 20.93 -5.51 -19.27
C ASP A 54 19.84 -4.96 -20.17
N ASN A 55 19.02 -5.83 -20.77
CA ASN A 55 17.89 -5.45 -21.61
C ASN A 55 16.53 -5.70 -20.94
N VAL A 56 16.53 -6.27 -19.72
CA VAL A 56 15.35 -6.68 -18.95
C VAL A 56 14.37 -7.45 -19.81
N SER A 57 14.89 -8.49 -20.46
CA SER A 57 14.15 -9.29 -21.42
C SER A 57 14.39 -10.79 -21.20
N VAL A 58 13.44 -11.58 -21.68
CA VAL A 58 13.58 -13.04 -21.73
C VAL A 58 14.32 -13.39 -23.01
N VAL A 59 15.40 -14.17 -22.91
CA VAL A 59 16.16 -14.66 -24.07
C VAL A 59 15.64 -16.04 -24.49
N ILE A 60 15.44 -16.93 -23.51
CA ILE A 60 14.85 -18.25 -23.69
C ILE A 60 13.91 -18.52 -22.52
N ASP A 61 12.77 -19.12 -22.82
CA ASP A 61 11.87 -19.70 -21.82
C ASP A 61 11.50 -21.14 -22.20
N ARG A 62 11.15 -21.93 -21.17
CA ARG A 62 10.67 -23.32 -21.23
C ARG A 62 11.69 -24.28 -21.82
N HIS A 63 12.98 -24.02 -21.60
CA HIS A 63 14.01 -25.02 -21.88
C HIS A 63 13.84 -26.20 -20.93
N MET A 64 13.94 -27.43 -21.44
CA MET A 64 13.77 -28.67 -20.66
C MET A 64 12.40 -28.81 -19.95
N ILE A 65 11.34 -28.18 -20.47
CA ILE A 65 9.99 -28.40 -19.95
C ILE A 65 9.61 -29.89 -20.01
N ALA A 66 8.94 -30.39 -18.98
CA ALA A 66 8.57 -31.80 -18.79
C ALA A 66 9.74 -32.80 -18.68
N ALA A 67 11.00 -32.35 -18.70
CA ALA A 67 12.13 -33.19 -18.35
C ALA A 67 12.10 -33.55 -16.85
N ARG A 68 12.75 -34.65 -16.48
CA ARG A 68 12.92 -35.00 -15.06
C ARG A 68 13.76 -33.93 -14.36
N LYS A 69 13.42 -33.62 -13.10
CA LYS A 69 14.11 -32.60 -12.30
C LYS A 69 15.63 -32.79 -12.26
N SER A 70 16.12 -34.03 -12.15
CA SER A 70 17.57 -34.33 -12.17
C SER A 70 18.24 -33.91 -13.49
N ALA A 71 17.60 -34.15 -14.63
CA ALA A 71 18.12 -33.75 -15.94
C ALA A 71 18.09 -32.21 -16.11
N GLN A 72 17.09 -31.53 -15.54
CA GLN A 72 17.07 -30.07 -15.51
C GLN A 72 18.20 -29.50 -14.65
N ILE A 73 18.52 -30.13 -13.51
CA ILE A 73 19.63 -29.70 -12.64
C ILE A 73 20.96 -29.89 -13.37
N GLU A 74 21.18 -31.04 -14.01
CA GLU A 74 22.39 -31.29 -14.81
C GLU A 74 22.55 -30.27 -15.94
N GLU A 75 21.46 -29.96 -16.64
CA GLU A 75 21.45 -28.96 -17.71
C GLU A 75 21.67 -27.55 -17.19
N PHE A 76 21.07 -27.19 -16.05
CA PHE A 76 21.28 -25.90 -15.39
C PHE A 76 22.75 -25.69 -15.03
N GLU A 77 23.38 -26.68 -14.37
CA GLU A 77 24.80 -26.61 -14.02
C GLU A 77 25.69 -26.57 -15.29
N ARG A 78 25.30 -27.27 -16.37
CA ARG A 78 26.00 -27.20 -17.65
C ARG A 78 25.95 -25.79 -18.26
N ILE A 79 24.78 -25.15 -18.33
CA ILE A 79 24.62 -23.81 -18.92
C ILE A 79 25.33 -22.76 -18.06
N LYS A 80 25.20 -22.86 -16.73
CA LYS A 80 25.88 -22.00 -15.75
C LYS A 80 27.40 -22.01 -15.90
N ALA A 81 27.99 -23.15 -16.26
CA ALA A 81 29.42 -23.30 -16.46
C ALA A 81 29.92 -22.85 -17.86
N MET A 82 29.04 -22.43 -18.77
CA MET A 82 29.44 -22.06 -20.13
C MET A 82 30.24 -20.76 -20.16
N PRO A 83 31.40 -20.74 -20.85
CA PRO A 83 32.00 -19.47 -21.25
C PRO A 83 31.11 -18.78 -22.30
N TRP A 84 31.30 -17.47 -22.47
CA TRP A 84 30.50 -16.64 -23.37
C TRP A 84 30.34 -17.21 -24.79
N SER A 85 31.42 -17.73 -25.38
CA SER A 85 31.38 -18.30 -26.73
C SER A 85 30.47 -19.52 -26.85
N GLN A 86 30.37 -20.32 -25.79
CA GLN A 86 29.48 -21.48 -25.72
C GLN A 86 28.06 -21.05 -25.38
N LEU A 87 27.89 -20.13 -24.44
CA LEU A 87 26.58 -19.63 -24.05
C LEU A 87 25.89 -18.93 -25.22
N SER A 88 26.55 -17.97 -25.87
CA SER A 88 26.00 -17.27 -27.04
C SER A 88 25.64 -18.24 -28.18
N LEU A 89 26.44 -19.30 -28.40
CA LEU A 89 26.13 -20.32 -29.40
C LEU A 89 24.89 -21.13 -29.02
N PHE A 90 24.83 -21.57 -27.76
CA PHE A 90 23.66 -22.26 -27.22
C PHE A 90 22.40 -21.40 -27.39
N LEU A 91 22.46 -20.12 -27.02
CA LEU A 91 21.32 -19.21 -27.09
C LEU A 91 20.85 -18.97 -28.53
N ARG A 92 21.75 -18.55 -29.43
CA ARG A 92 21.36 -18.18 -30.82
C ARG A 92 20.86 -19.36 -31.66
N THR A 93 21.24 -20.59 -31.30
CA THR A 93 20.80 -21.81 -31.99
C THR A 93 19.58 -22.45 -31.33
N HIS A 94 19.11 -21.89 -30.20
CA HIS A 94 18.01 -22.46 -29.46
C HIS A 94 16.66 -22.26 -30.18
N PRO A 95 15.84 -23.30 -30.36
CA PRO A 95 14.55 -23.20 -31.06
C PRO A 95 13.54 -22.23 -30.44
N ARG A 96 13.72 -21.87 -29.17
CA ARG A 96 12.85 -20.96 -28.41
C ARG A 96 13.46 -19.59 -28.12
N LEU A 97 14.47 -19.19 -28.90
CA LEU A 97 15.05 -17.85 -28.79
C LEU A 97 13.97 -16.78 -29.00
N PHE A 98 13.87 -15.83 -28.08
CA PHE A 98 12.89 -14.76 -28.16
C PHE A 98 13.26 -13.72 -29.24
N PRO A 99 12.28 -13.22 -30.02
CA PRO A 99 12.49 -12.08 -30.91
C PRO A 99 12.96 -10.85 -30.13
N GLY A 100 13.88 -10.08 -30.71
CA GLY A 100 14.43 -8.89 -30.06
C GLY A 100 15.57 -9.15 -29.07
N THR A 101 16.10 -10.38 -29.01
CA THR A 101 17.34 -10.69 -28.29
C THR A 101 18.48 -9.77 -28.76
N ALA A 102 19.31 -9.30 -27.82
CA ALA A 102 20.43 -8.39 -28.11
C ALA A 102 21.44 -8.96 -29.13
N ASP A 103 22.03 -8.06 -29.94
CA ASP A 103 22.88 -8.43 -31.08
C ASP A 103 24.15 -9.21 -30.70
N ASP A 104 24.74 -8.94 -29.53
CA ASP A 104 25.92 -9.64 -29.03
C ASP A 104 25.63 -11.13 -28.77
N LEU A 105 24.43 -11.44 -28.25
CA LEU A 105 23.94 -12.80 -28.06
C LEU A 105 23.63 -13.50 -29.40
N LEU A 106 23.11 -12.76 -30.39
CA LEU A 106 22.76 -13.29 -31.71
C LEU A 106 23.98 -13.60 -32.57
N THR A 107 24.98 -12.73 -32.54
CA THR A 107 26.16 -12.81 -33.40
C THR A 107 27.28 -13.64 -32.79
N GLY A 108 27.30 -13.82 -31.46
CA GLY A 108 28.38 -14.48 -30.75
C GLY A 108 29.70 -13.71 -30.79
N ARG A 109 29.64 -12.39 -31.04
CA ARG A 109 30.76 -11.46 -30.90
C ARG A 109 31.15 -11.32 -29.43
N GLU A 110 32.12 -10.45 -29.13
CA GLU A 110 32.45 -10.11 -27.75
C GLU A 110 31.20 -9.61 -26.99
N PRO A 111 31.09 -9.90 -25.67
CA PRO A 111 29.98 -9.40 -24.86
C PRO A 111 29.87 -7.89 -24.96
N ALA A 112 28.65 -7.38 -25.12
CA ALA A 112 28.41 -5.95 -25.00
C ALA A 112 28.77 -5.46 -23.59
N ARG A 113 28.94 -4.15 -23.40
CA ARG A 113 29.06 -3.58 -22.06
C ARG A 113 27.72 -3.69 -21.34
N GLY A 114 27.73 -4.07 -20.06
CA GLY A 114 26.53 -4.15 -19.23
C GLY A 114 25.88 -2.78 -18.97
N ASP A 115 24.56 -2.80 -18.77
CA ASP A 115 23.74 -1.68 -18.30
C ASP A 115 23.44 -1.87 -16.81
N LEU A 116 24.26 -1.23 -15.97
CA LEU A 116 24.15 -1.34 -14.52
C LEU A 116 22.80 -0.86 -13.96
N ILE A 117 22.11 0.07 -14.62
CA ILE A 117 20.79 0.55 -14.15
C ILE A 117 19.74 -0.54 -14.37
N ASN A 118 19.74 -1.18 -15.54
CA ASN A 118 18.82 -2.29 -15.82
C ASN A 118 19.13 -3.52 -14.96
N GLN A 119 20.41 -3.83 -14.73
CA GLN A 119 20.81 -4.85 -13.77
C GLN A 119 20.32 -4.56 -12.35
N ALA A 120 20.44 -3.31 -11.91
CA ALA A 120 19.92 -2.90 -10.61
C ALA A 120 18.41 -3.15 -10.53
N ARG A 121 17.67 -2.87 -11.62
CA ARG A 121 16.22 -3.10 -11.73
C ARG A 121 15.85 -4.57 -11.64
N THR A 122 16.70 -5.50 -12.10
CA THR A 122 16.49 -6.94 -11.93
C THR A 122 16.99 -7.48 -10.58
N HIS A 123 17.20 -6.58 -9.61
CA HIS A 123 17.68 -6.88 -8.26
C HIS A 123 19.07 -7.52 -8.23
N ARG A 124 19.95 -7.15 -9.17
CA ARG A 124 21.39 -7.40 -9.01
C ARG A 124 22.00 -6.36 -8.10
N ASP A 125 22.98 -6.81 -7.33
CA ASP A 125 23.89 -5.94 -6.59
C ASP A 125 24.85 -5.31 -7.60
N VAL A 126 24.75 -3.99 -7.75
CA VAL A 126 25.59 -3.21 -8.65
C VAL A 126 26.29 -2.10 -7.89
N THR A 127 27.52 -1.79 -8.31
CA THR A 127 28.26 -0.64 -7.81
C THR A 127 28.44 0.33 -8.96
N PHE A 128 27.83 1.51 -8.85
CA PHE A 128 28.02 2.56 -9.84
C PHE A 128 29.42 3.19 -9.67
N ALA A 129 30.01 3.62 -10.79
CA ALA A 129 31.25 4.37 -10.73
C ALA A 129 31.02 5.69 -9.95
N PRO A 130 32.02 6.18 -9.19
CA PRO A 130 31.90 7.46 -8.50
C PRO A 130 31.50 8.58 -9.46
N ALA A 131 30.46 9.32 -9.10
CA ALA A 131 29.92 10.43 -9.87
C ALA A 131 29.80 11.67 -8.98
N ALA A 132 29.59 12.84 -9.60
CA ALA A 132 29.24 14.04 -8.86
C ALA A 132 27.90 13.82 -8.13
N ASP A 133 27.84 14.28 -6.88
CA ASP A 133 26.60 14.31 -6.13
C ASP A 133 25.69 15.38 -6.73
N ILE A 134 24.49 14.97 -7.16
CA ILE A 134 23.53 15.87 -7.81
C ILE A 134 22.44 16.36 -6.83
N ARG A 135 22.40 15.83 -5.60
CA ARG A 135 21.42 16.24 -4.59
C ARG A 135 21.57 17.72 -4.23
N THR A 136 20.46 18.34 -3.86
CA THR A 136 20.47 19.72 -3.37
C THR A 136 21.14 19.79 -1.99
N GLN A 137 21.67 20.96 -1.62
CA GLN A 137 22.27 21.16 -0.29
C GLN A 137 21.27 20.85 0.84
N ALA A 138 19.99 21.21 0.67
CA ALA A 138 18.95 20.92 1.64
C ALA A 138 18.77 19.41 1.88
N MET A 139 18.80 18.59 0.82
CA MET A 139 18.75 17.13 0.95
C MET A 139 19.99 16.58 1.64
N LEU A 140 21.18 17.12 1.35
CA LEU A 140 22.42 16.69 2.01
C LEU A 140 22.39 16.99 3.52
N ASP A 141 21.96 18.19 3.89
CA ASP A 141 21.88 18.64 5.27
C ASP A 141 20.86 17.81 6.07
N GLU A 142 19.69 17.53 5.47
CA GLU A 142 18.65 16.69 6.08
C GLU A 142 19.12 15.23 6.18
N ASN A 143 19.75 14.66 5.15
CA ASN A 143 20.23 13.28 5.16
C ASN A 143 21.34 13.03 6.21
N ALA A 144 22.05 14.08 6.62
CA ALA A 144 23.09 14.04 7.65
C ALA A 144 22.52 14.02 9.09
N LYS A 145 21.23 14.32 9.29
CA LYS A 145 20.59 14.30 10.62
C LYS A 145 20.37 12.86 11.11
N PRO A 146 20.61 12.57 12.41
CA PRO A 146 20.30 11.26 12.99
C PRO A 146 18.79 10.93 12.98
N ASP A 147 17.96 11.95 13.13
CA ASP A 147 16.50 11.93 13.22
C ASP A 147 15.82 12.48 11.95
N ARG A 148 16.51 12.37 10.81
CA ARG A 148 16.02 12.85 9.51
C ARG A 148 14.62 12.34 9.21
N ALA A 149 13.78 13.20 8.65
CA ALA A 149 12.44 12.84 8.19
C ALA A 149 12.51 11.92 6.96
N TYR A 150 13.44 12.20 6.05
CA TYR A 150 13.61 11.46 4.80
C TYR A 150 15.09 11.09 4.58
N ALA A 151 15.32 9.99 3.86
CA ALA A 151 16.66 9.52 3.51
C ALA A 151 16.82 9.44 1.99
N TRP A 152 17.83 10.12 1.45
CA TRP A 152 18.14 10.11 0.01
C TRP A 152 19.46 9.37 -0.25
N PRO A 153 19.45 8.03 -0.33
CA PRO A 153 20.67 7.24 -0.44
C PRO A 153 21.38 7.38 -1.80
N ALA A 154 20.64 7.61 -2.89
CA ALA A 154 21.21 7.83 -4.22
C ALA A 154 21.80 9.25 -4.33
N SER A 155 23.05 9.34 -4.76
CA SER A 155 23.83 10.58 -4.83
C SER A 155 24.13 11.01 -6.25
N GLY A 156 24.55 10.08 -7.11
CA GLY A 156 24.86 10.35 -8.51
C GLY A 156 23.68 10.11 -9.45
N ARG A 157 23.73 10.70 -10.65
CA ARG A 157 22.70 10.54 -11.70
C ARG A 157 22.28 9.09 -11.93
N SER A 158 23.24 8.19 -12.15
CA SER A 158 22.94 6.77 -12.42
C SER A 158 22.26 6.08 -11.24
N GLU A 159 22.63 6.44 -10.00
CA GLU A 159 22.01 5.90 -8.79
C GLU A 159 20.57 6.38 -8.67
N VAL A 160 20.33 7.66 -8.94
CA VAL A 160 18.99 8.27 -8.90
C VAL A 160 18.07 7.67 -9.96
N ILE A 161 18.54 7.55 -11.20
CA ILE A 161 17.77 6.91 -12.27
C ILE A 161 17.49 5.44 -11.94
N SER A 162 18.48 4.72 -11.39
CA SER A 162 18.30 3.36 -10.90
C SER A 162 17.25 3.27 -9.79
N PHE A 163 17.26 4.19 -8.83
CA PHE A 163 16.26 4.26 -7.77
C PHE A 163 14.84 4.41 -8.36
N LEU A 164 14.65 5.41 -9.23
CA LEU A 164 13.36 5.68 -9.86
C LEU A 164 12.87 4.54 -10.76
N CYS A 165 13.78 3.87 -11.48
CA CYS A 165 13.44 2.71 -12.31
C CYS A 165 13.09 1.45 -11.51
N LYS A 166 13.48 1.37 -10.22
CA LYS A 166 13.14 0.27 -9.31
C LYS A 166 11.83 0.48 -8.56
N HIS A 167 11.34 1.71 -8.52
CA HIS A 167 10.12 2.04 -7.79
C HIS A 167 8.91 1.25 -8.34
N GLY A 168 7.94 1.00 -7.47
CA GLY A 168 6.72 0.26 -7.79
C GLY A 168 5.96 0.90 -8.95
N SER A 169 5.37 0.08 -9.81
CA SER A 169 4.52 0.58 -10.88
C SER A 169 3.23 -0.20 -10.97
N HIS A 170 2.18 0.49 -11.41
CA HIS A 170 0.86 -0.07 -11.58
C HIS A 170 0.37 0.14 -13.02
N SER A 171 -0.27 -0.89 -13.59
CA SER A 171 -0.90 -0.80 -14.90
C SER A 171 -2.08 0.17 -14.82
N THR A 172 -2.13 1.15 -15.71
CA THR A 172 -3.25 2.09 -15.76
C THR A 172 -4.33 1.57 -16.70
N ASN A 173 -5.59 1.98 -16.48
CA ASN A 173 -6.71 1.57 -17.34
C ASN A 173 -6.68 2.21 -18.74
N GLY A 174 -5.79 3.19 -18.97
CA GLY A 174 -5.52 3.74 -20.30
C GLY A 174 -4.76 2.74 -21.16
N ALA A 175 -5.15 2.62 -22.42
CA ALA A 175 -4.58 1.67 -23.38
C ALA A 175 -3.03 1.60 -23.29
N PHE A 176 -2.54 0.57 -22.60
CA PHE A 176 -1.15 0.11 -22.54
C PHE A 176 -0.13 0.96 -21.75
N GLY A 177 -0.56 1.76 -20.77
CA GLY A 177 0.36 2.50 -19.88
C GLY A 177 0.60 1.82 -18.53
N TYR A 178 1.77 2.03 -17.94
CA TYR A 178 1.99 1.90 -16.50
C TYR A 178 2.55 3.21 -15.95
N ALA A 179 2.29 3.47 -14.67
CA ALA A 179 2.73 4.65 -13.95
C ALA A 179 3.43 4.23 -12.66
N LEU A 180 4.27 5.12 -12.11
CA LEU A 180 4.77 4.97 -10.74
C LEU A 180 3.56 4.98 -9.78
N GLY A 181 3.56 4.10 -8.79
CA GLY A 181 2.38 3.94 -7.94
C GLY A 181 2.61 3.21 -6.63
N TRP A 182 1.75 3.51 -5.68
CA TRP A 182 1.77 3.04 -4.30
C TRP A 182 0.54 2.16 -4.04
N ASP A 183 0.76 1.01 -3.41
CA ASP A 183 -0.35 0.20 -2.88
C ASP A 183 -0.85 0.87 -1.60
N ILE A 184 -2.04 1.46 -1.67
CA ILE A 184 -2.65 2.20 -0.58
C ILE A 184 -3.74 1.39 0.13
N LYS A 185 -3.77 0.06 -0.06
CA LYS A 185 -4.71 -0.79 0.64
C LYS A 185 -4.34 -0.88 2.12
N ALA A 186 -5.22 -0.35 2.97
CA ALA A 186 -5.15 -0.53 4.41
C ALA A 186 -5.74 -1.88 4.80
N THR A 187 -4.89 -2.92 4.90
CA THR A 187 -5.25 -4.18 5.55
C THR A 187 -4.90 -4.13 7.03
N ASP A 188 -5.69 -4.78 7.87
CA ASP A 188 -5.38 -4.99 9.30
C ASP A 188 -5.17 -3.71 10.14
N PHE A 189 -5.89 -2.63 9.82
CA PHE A 189 -5.85 -1.37 10.58
C PHE A 189 -6.61 -1.46 11.91
N ASP A 190 -6.21 -0.63 12.89
CA ASP A 190 -6.93 -0.49 14.16
C ASP A 190 -8.13 0.47 14.03
N GLY A 191 -9.32 -0.08 13.86
CA GLY A 191 -10.58 0.68 13.82
C GLY A 191 -11.06 1.18 15.19
N THR A 192 -10.40 0.83 16.30
CA THR A 192 -10.84 1.29 17.64
C THR A 192 -10.70 2.80 17.81
N GLY A 193 -9.90 3.47 16.96
CA GLY A 193 -9.66 4.91 17.04
C GLY A 193 -8.75 5.28 18.21
N THR A 194 -7.95 4.36 18.73
CA THR A 194 -6.96 4.64 19.78
C THR A 194 -5.63 5.04 19.14
N THR A 195 -5.01 6.12 19.60
CA THR A 195 -3.65 6.52 19.19
C THR A 195 -2.83 6.96 20.39
N HIS A 196 -1.55 7.28 20.16
CA HIS A 196 -0.71 7.87 21.21
C HIS A 196 -1.15 9.29 21.61
N GLU A 197 -1.91 9.98 20.75
CA GLU A 197 -2.41 11.35 20.98
C GLU A 197 -3.83 11.38 21.54
N PHE A 198 -4.62 10.33 21.30
CA PHE A 198 -6.01 10.25 21.72
C PHE A 198 -6.31 8.92 22.44
N THR A 199 -6.74 9.04 23.69
CA THR A 199 -7.26 7.92 24.49
C THR A 199 -8.78 8.00 24.49
N PRO A 200 -9.47 7.04 23.87
CA PRO A 200 -10.93 7.10 23.81
C PRO A 200 -11.59 6.88 25.17
N ASP A 201 -12.76 7.49 25.37
CA ASP A 201 -13.54 7.30 26.59
C ASP A 201 -14.18 5.89 26.60
N PRO A 202 -13.92 5.07 27.64
CA PRO A 202 -14.46 3.72 27.73
C PRO A 202 -15.99 3.68 27.62
N ALA A 203 -16.71 4.70 28.10
CA ALA A 203 -18.18 4.74 28.11
C ALA A 203 -18.79 4.74 26.70
N PHE A 204 -18.07 5.21 25.69
CA PHE A 204 -18.55 5.22 24.29
C PHE A 204 -17.98 4.07 23.45
N SER A 205 -17.18 3.18 24.03
CA SER A 205 -16.47 2.16 23.25
C SER A 205 -17.40 1.15 22.56
N THR A 206 -18.47 0.73 23.23
CA THR A 206 -19.45 -0.18 22.63
C THR A 206 -20.29 0.54 21.57
N LEU A 207 -20.64 1.81 21.80
CA LEU A 207 -21.37 2.63 20.83
C LEU A 207 -20.53 2.87 19.57
N TRP A 208 -19.24 3.15 19.73
CA TRP A 208 -18.29 3.29 18.63
C TRP A 208 -18.16 2.01 17.81
N LYS A 209 -17.99 0.86 18.47
CA LYS A 209 -17.95 -0.44 17.77
C LYS A 209 -19.22 -0.70 16.97
N ALA A 210 -20.38 -0.46 17.59
CA ALA A 210 -21.66 -0.61 16.90
C ALA A 210 -21.79 0.37 15.71
N LEU A 211 -21.30 1.61 15.85
CA LEU A 211 -21.27 2.57 14.75
C LEU A 211 -20.42 2.05 13.59
N ILE A 212 -19.22 1.52 13.84
CA ILE A 212 -18.37 0.94 12.79
C ILE A 212 -19.06 -0.22 12.08
N GLU A 213 -19.75 -1.08 12.83
CA GLU A 213 -20.44 -2.24 12.26
C GLU A 213 -21.67 -1.86 11.41
N LYS A 214 -22.31 -0.72 11.71
CA LYS A 214 -23.56 -0.28 11.08
C LYS A 214 -23.36 0.78 10.00
N ASP A 215 -22.31 1.58 10.09
CA ASP A 215 -21.98 2.62 9.12
C ASP A 215 -21.06 2.05 8.03
N GLU A 216 -21.68 1.55 6.96
CA GLU A 216 -20.97 0.99 5.80
C GLU A 216 -20.13 2.04 5.04
N HIS A 217 -20.36 3.34 5.27
CA HIS A 217 -19.68 4.43 4.58
C HIS A 217 -18.46 4.95 5.34
N LEU A 218 -18.43 4.84 6.66
CA LEU A 218 -17.35 5.39 7.52
C LEU A 218 -15.96 5.00 7.02
N PHE A 219 -15.75 3.72 6.68
CA PHE A 219 -14.47 3.25 6.17
C PHE A 219 -14.07 3.95 4.87
N TRP A 220 -15.01 4.02 3.91
CA TRP A 220 -14.75 4.62 2.60
C TRP A 220 -14.54 6.12 2.68
N ASP A 221 -15.26 6.82 3.55
CA ASP A 221 -15.09 8.24 3.80
C ASP A 221 -13.70 8.54 4.37
N ILE A 222 -13.25 7.75 5.37
CA ILE A 222 -11.91 7.88 5.94
C ILE A 222 -10.83 7.59 4.89
N CYS A 223 -11.01 6.55 4.07
CA CYS A 223 -10.07 6.27 2.98
C CYS A 223 -10.04 7.40 1.94
N ALA A 224 -11.18 7.99 1.60
CA ALA A 224 -11.27 9.12 0.67
C ALA A 224 -10.55 10.36 1.21
N GLU A 225 -10.72 10.66 2.50
CA GLU A 225 -10.02 11.76 3.19
C GLU A 225 -8.51 11.52 3.24
N ALA A 226 -8.07 10.29 3.52
CA ALA A 226 -6.64 9.95 3.58
C ALA A 226 -5.92 10.19 2.25
N VAL A 227 -6.60 10.01 1.11
CA VAL A 227 -6.00 10.21 -0.21
C VAL A 227 -6.27 11.59 -0.81
N SER A 228 -7.20 12.36 -0.23
CA SER A 228 -7.65 13.65 -0.79
C SER A 228 -6.50 14.62 -1.06
N PRO A 229 -5.47 14.77 -0.19
CA PRO A 229 -4.38 15.71 -0.47
C PRO A 229 -3.64 15.40 -1.77
N TYR A 230 -3.51 14.11 -2.12
CA TYR A 230 -2.82 13.68 -3.33
C TYR A 230 -3.67 13.86 -4.59
N VAL A 231 -4.96 13.51 -4.53
CA VAL A 231 -5.85 13.59 -5.69
C VAL A 231 -6.32 15.01 -5.98
N ASP A 232 -6.36 15.87 -4.96
CA ASP A 232 -6.77 17.27 -5.07
C ASP A 232 -5.60 18.20 -5.45
N GLY A 233 -4.40 17.66 -5.67
CA GLY A 233 -3.21 18.41 -6.08
C GLY A 233 -2.55 19.23 -4.97
N GLN A 234 -2.87 18.91 -3.71
CA GLN A 234 -2.30 19.57 -2.52
C GLN A 234 -1.05 18.85 -1.99
N ALA A 235 -0.72 17.68 -2.55
CA ALA A 235 0.48 16.96 -2.18
C ALA A 235 1.73 17.76 -2.53
N GLN A 236 2.65 17.80 -1.57
CA GLN A 236 3.94 18.46 -1.67
C GLN A 236 5.02 17.48 -1.23
N SER A 237 6.21 17.58 -1.81
CA SER A 237 7.39 16.95 -1.26
C SER A 237 8.07 17.89 -0.27
N TRP A 238 8.86 17.35 0.66
CA TRP A 238 9.68 18.19 1.52
C TRP A 238 10.60 19.11 0.68
N PRO A 239 10.78 20.40 1.03
CA PRO A 239 10.26 21.10 2.21
C PRO A 239 8.89 21.80 2.03
N GLY A 240 8.15 21.51 0.97
CA GLY A 240 6.81 22.05 0.72
C GLY A 240 6.74 23.14 -0.35
N ASP A 241 7.65 23.12 -1.33
CA ASP A 241 7.79 24.18 -2.35
C ASP A 241 7.25 23.82 -3.74
N ASP A 242 6.55 22.70 -3.87
CA ASP A 242 6.13 22.09 -5.14
C ASP A 242 4.64 21.70 -5.17
N GLU A 243 3.80 22.44 -4.45
CA GLU A 243 2.34 22.26 -4.51
C GLU A 243 1.82 22.45 -5.93
N GLY A 244 0.95 21.55 -6.38
CA GLY A 244 0.38 21.58 -7.72
C GLY A 244 1.30 21.03 -8.82
N ASP A 245 2.58 20.75 -8.53
CA ASP A 245 3.46 20.05 -9.47
C ASP A 245 3.07 18.57 -9.60
N TRP A 246 2.43 18.00 -8.58
CA TRP A 246 2.07 16.58 -8.54
C TRP A 246 0.58 16.38 -8.80
N SER A 247 0.25 15.42 -9.67
CA SER A 247 -1.15 14.99 -9.81
C SER A 247 -1.25 13.47 -9.73
N PHE A 248 -2.01 13.02 -8.75
CA PHE A 248 -2.29 11.61 -8.52
C PHE A 248 -3.72 11.27 -8.89
N ARG A 249 -3.98 9.97 -9.10
CA ARG A 249 -5.33 9.43 -9.15
C ARG A 249 -5.36 8.03 -8.56
N THR A 250 -6.54 7.56 -8.21
CA THR A 250 -6.75 6.19 -7.77
C THR A 250 -6.98 5.26 -8.97
N GLU A 251 -6.40 4.07 -8.93
CA GLU A 251 -6.52 3.02 -9.96
C GLU A 251 -6.76 1.64 -9.32
N GLY A 252 -7.12 0.67 -10.16
CA GLY A 252 -7.36 -0.71 -9.74
C GLY A 252 -8.78 -0.95 -9.21
N ARG A 253 -9.11 -2.23 -8.99
CA ARG A 253 -10.43 -2.62 -8.45
C ARG A 253 -10.59 -2.02 -7.06
N SER A 254 -11.64 -1.21 -6.88
CA SER A 254 -11.93 -0.46 -5.64
C SER A 254 -10.93 0.66 -5.28
N GLY A 255 -10.09 1.12 -6.22
CA GLY A 255 -9.22 2.28 -5.99
C GLY A 255 -8.02 2.02 -5.06
N GLY A 256 -7.59 0.77 -4.91
CA GLY A 256 -6.51 0.39 -3.97
C GLY A 256 -5.08 0.77 -4.39
N TRP A 257 -4.90 1.54 -5.46
CA TRP A 257 -3.60 2.05 -5.88
C TRP A 257 -3.67 3.55 -6.08
N LEU A 258 -2.68 4.28 -5.57
CA LEU A 258 -2.44 5.67 -5.92
C LEU A 258 -1.37 5.71 -7.01
N VAL A 259 -1.65 6.32 -8.15
CA VAL A 259 -0.69 6.41 -9.26
C VAL A 259 -0.34 7.86 -9.57
N LEU A 260 0.94 8.11 -9.84
CA LEU A 260 1.40 9.41 -10.31
C LEU A 260 1.02 9.56 -11.78
N SER A 261 0.08 10.45 -12.08
CA SER A 261 -0.45 10.66 -13.43
C SER A 261 0.27 11.75 -14.20
N LYS A 262 0.71 12.79 -13.48
CA LYS A 262 1.36 13.97 -14.01
C LYS A 262 2.34 14.52 -12.99
N TRP A 263 3.48 14.98 -13.47
CA TRP A 263 4.47 15.73 -12.70
C TRP A 263 4.93 16.94 -13.53
N ARG A 264 4.68 18.16 -13.04
CA ARG A 264 4.82 19.40 -13.80
C ARG A 264 4.11 19.29 -15.14
N ASP A 265 4.76 19.57 -16.27
CA ASP A 265 4.15 19.43 -17.60
C ASP A 265 4.31 18.03 -18.21
N HIS A 266 4.81 17.05 -17.45
CA HIS A 266 5.06 15.69 -17.92
C HIS A 266 3.93 14.75 -17.56
N ARG A 267 3.46 13.99 -18.56
CA ARG A 267 2.61 12.82 -18.32
C ARG A 267 3.48 11.68 -17.78
N MET A 268 3.09 11.12 -16.65
CA MET A 268 3.85 10.09 -15.92
C MET A 268 3.36 8.66 -16.21
N GLU A 269 2.89 8.45 -17.44
CA GLU A 269 2.46 7.14 -17.93
C GLU A 269 3.33 6.70 -19.10
N PHE A 270 3.86 5.50 -19.00
CA PHE A 270 4.85 4.96 -19.93
C PHE A 270 4.38 3.63 -20.51
N SER A 271 4.71 3.36 -21.77
CA SER A 271 4.30 2.13 -22.45
C SER A 271 5.25 0.95 -22.23
N SER A 272 6.49 1.21 -21.81
CA SER A 272 7.49 0.18 -21.50
C SER A 272 8.52 0.72 -20.53
N ALA A 273 9.10 -0.12 -19.67
CA ALA A 273 10.11 0.27 -18.67
C ALA A 273 11.29 1.06 -19.28
N GLN A 274 11.56 0.84 -20.56
CA GLN A 274 12.51 1.61 -21.36
C GLN A 274 12.05 3.06 -21.62
N GLY A 275 10.76 3.29 -21.84
CA GLY A 275 10.17 4.63 -21.98
C GLY A 275 10.33 5.47 -20.72
N LEU A 276 10.10 4.90 -19.52
CA LEU A 276 10.42 5.58 -18.26
C LEU A 276 11.91 5.92 -18.19
N ARG A 277 12.78 4.94 -18.50
CA ARG A 277 14.22 5.16 -18.47
C ARG A 277 14.67 6.27 -19.41
N SER A 278 14.20 6.27 -20.65
CA SER A 278 14.53 7.31 -21.64
C SER A 278 14.06 8.69 -21.17
N PHE A 279 12.87 8.79 -20.59
CA PHE A 279 12.41 10.03 -19.97
C PHE A 279 13.36 10.52 -18.88
N LEU A 280 13.78 9.64 -17.96
CA LEU A 280 14.70 9.99 -16.88
C LEU A 280 16.11 10.37 -17.39
N ASP A 281 16.59 9.69 -18.43
CA ASP A 281 17.89 9.99 -19.07
C ASP A 281 17.88 11.37 -19.75
N ASP A 282 16.72 11.85 -20.21
CA ASP A 282 16.56 13.14 -20.87
C ASP A 282 16.41 14.32 -19.89
N LEU A 283 16.03 14.07 -18.63
CA LEU A 283 15.86 15.12 -17.62
C LEU A 283 17.19 15.76 -17.21
N PRO A 284 17.28 17.10 -17.10
CA PRO A 284 18.40 17.77 -16.44
C PRO A 284 18.58 17.26 -15.00
N ASP A 285 19.81 17.30 -14.47
CA ASP A 285 20.09 16.79 -13.12
C ASP A 285 19.21 17.44 -12.04
N ALA A 286 18.92 18.75 -12.15
CA ALA A 286 18.05 19.45 -11.22
C ALA A 286 16.61 18.88 -11.22
N GLU A 287 16.03 18.68 -12.40
CA GLU A 287 14.68 18.12 -12.55
C GLU A 287 14.63 16.65 -12.11
N LEU A 288 15.65 15.87 -12.46
CA LEU A 288 15.78 14.48 -12.02
C LEU A 288 15.82 14.38 -10.48
N VAL A 289 16.53 15.30 -9.84
CA VAL A 289 16.64 15.38 -8.38
C VAL A 289 15.33 15.81 -7.74
N ASP A 290 14.59 16.74 -8.34
CA ASP A 290 13.26 17.14 -7.87
C ASP A 290 12.27 15.97 -7.92
N LEU A 291 12.25 15.23 -9.04
CA LEU A 291 11.40 14.04 -9.16
C LEU A 291 11.79 13.00 -8.11
N TYR A 292 13.09 12.72 -7.96
CA TYR A 292 13.61 11.81 -6.95
C TYR A 292 13.25 12.21 -5.51
N LYS A 293 13.36 13.50 -5.19
CA LYS A 293 12.97 14.07 -3.91
C LYS A 293 11.52 13.74 -3.60
N GLY A 294 10.61 14.01 -4.54
CA GLY A 294 9.18 13.73 -4.38
C GLY A 294 8.88 12.25 -4.23
N ILE A 295 9.43 11.38 -5.09
CA ILE A 295 9.21 9.93 -4.97
C ILE A 295 9.69 9.40 -3.62
N VAL A 296 10.84 9.85 -3.11
CA VAL A 296 11.31 9.45 -1.76
C VAL A 296 10.38 9.93 -0.66
N CYS A 297 9.84 11.16 -0.75
CA CYS A 297 8.90 11.65 0.23
C CYS A 297 7.62 10.81 0.24
N PHE A 298 7.01 10.60 -0.93
CA PHE A 298 5.78 9.82 -1.05
C PHE A 298 5.97 8.35 -0.72
N ASP A 299 7.13 7.75 -1.01
CA ASP A 299 7.48 6.40 -0.54
C ASP A 299 7.44 6.29 0.98
N SER A 300 7.88 7.34 1.70
CA SER A 300 7.84 7.38 3.16
C SER A 300 6.43 7.67 3.69
N ASP A 301 5.75 8.66 3.14
CA ASP A 301 4.43 9.12 3.61
C ASP A 301 3.34 8.05 3.37
N LEU A 302 3.45 7.30 2.28
CA LEU A 302 2.48 6.27 1.89
C LEU A 302 2.90 4.86 2.32
N ALA A 303 3.99 4.70 3.09
CA ALA A 303 4.52 3.40 3.47
C ALA A 303 3.55 2.57 4.32
N ASN A 304 2.73 3.23 5.16
CA ASN A 304 1.88 2.58 6.16
C ASN A 304 0.41 3.03 6.02
N PRO A 305 -0.32 2.61 4.96
CA PRO A 305 -1.70 3.03 4.76
C PRO A 305 -2.63 2.63 5.90
N ALA A 306 -2.34 1.52 6.60
CA ALA A 306 -3.10 1.08 7.78
C ALA A 306 -3.02 2.10 8.94
N ASP A 307 -1.85 2.70 9.17
CA ASP A 307 -1.66 3.70 10.23
C ASP A 307 -2.40 4.99 9.89
N THR A 308 -2.36 5.42 8.62
CA THR A 308 -3.11 6.59 8.13
C THR A 308 -4.61 6.41 8.32
N VAL A 309 -5.15 5.24 7.96
CA VAL A 309 -6.57 4.93 8.17
C VAL A 309 -6.91 4.86 9.67
N ALA A 310 -6.07 4.21 10.50
CA ALA A 310 -6.29 4.13 11.94
C ALA A 310 -6.30 5.53 12.60
N TRP A 311 -5.39 6.42 12.17
CA TRP A 311 -5.40 7.82 12.61
C TRP A 311 -6.69 8.53 12.19
N GLY A 312 -7.18 8.33 10.95
CA GLY A 312 -8.49 8.82 10.52
C GLY A 312 -9.64 8.34 11.41
N TYR A 313 -9.66 7.06 11.80
CA TYR A 313 -10.62 6.52 12.75
C TYR A 313 -10.52 7.22 14.11
N SER A 314 -9.32 7.53 14.60
CA SER A 314 -9.15 8.25 15.87
C SER A 314 -9.69 9.68 15.82
N GLN A 315 -9.47 10.40 14.72
CA GLN A 315 -10.00 11.76 14.54
C GLN A 315 -11.53 11.73 14.46
N ARG A 316 -12.10 10.79 13.69
CA ARG A 316 -13.55 10.60 13.62
C ARG A 316 -14.14 10.22 14.98
N ARG A 317 -13.47 9.35 15.74
CA ARG A 317 -13.92 8.95 17.07
C ARG A 317 -13.88 10.13 18.05
N ALA A 318 -12.80 10.89 18.08
CA ALA A 318 -12.66 12.07 18.93
C ALA A 318 -13.81 13.07 18.68
N ASN A 319 -14.04 13.43 17.41
CA ASN A 319 -15.12 14.34 17.04
C ASN A 319 -16.51 13.81 17.41
N ARG A 320 -16.74 12.49 17.29
CA ARG A 320 -18.02 11.87 17.68
C ARG A 320 -18.21 11.85 19.19
N GLU A 321 -17.19 11.50 19.96
CA GLU A 321 -17.28 11.51 21.43
C GLU A 321 -17.48 12.92 21.98
N GLU A 322 -16.88 13.94 21.37
CA GLU A 322 -17.17 15.34 21.70
C GLU A 322 -18.63 15.69 21.39
N ALA A 323 -19.13 15.37 20.20
CA ALA A 323 -20.53 15.61 19.83
C ALA A 323 -21.52 14.87 20.76
N TRP A 324 -21.21 13.65 21.18
CA TRP A 324 -22.02 12.88 22.13
C TRP A 324 -22.01 13.47 23.54
N LYS A 325 -20.93 14.12 23.95
CA LYS A 325 -20.86 14.83 25.23
C LYS A 325 -21.66 16.14 25.17
N GLU A 326 -21.67 16.82 24.03
CA GLU A 326 -22.45 18.04 23.82
C GLU A 326 -23.96 17.78 23.68
N ASP A 327 -24.34 16.68 23.03
CA ASP A 327 -25.73 16.21 22.93
C ASP A 327 -25.86 14.74 23.39
N PRO A 328 -25.95 14.52 24.72
CA PRO A 328 -26.10 13.19 25.30
C PRO A 328 -27.36 12.44 24.87
N ALA A 329 -28.43 13.17 24.53
CA ALA A 329 -29.69 12.59 24.08
C ALA A 329 -29.50 11.88 22.72
N SER A 330 -28.74 12.49 21.81
CA SER A 330 -28.40 11.86 20.53
C SER A 330 -27.58 10.58 20.70
N ALA A 331 -26.62 10.57 21.63
CA ALA A 331 -25.77 9.41 21.91
C ALA A 331 -26.59 8.23 22.44
N LEU A 332 -27.48 8.50 23.39
CA LEU A 332 -28.35 7.49 23.99
C LEU A 332 -29.38 6.96 22.96
N THR A 333 -29.97 7.85 22.16
CA THR A 333 -30.86 7.48 21.04
C THR A 333 -30.16 6.53 20.06
N LEU A 334 -28.94 6.87 19.65
CA LEU A 334 -28.18 6.04 18.71
C LEU A 334 -27.82 4.68 19.32
N ALA A 335 -27.41 4.66 20.59
CA ALA A 335 -27.10 3.43 21.31
C ALA A 335 -28.31 2.49 21.38
N VAL A 336 -29.51 3.04 21.60
CA VAL A 336 -30.77 2.30 21.54
C VAL A 336 -31.03 1.74 20.14
N GLN A 337 -30.90 2.57 19.10
CA GLN A 337 -31.13 2.16 17.70
C GLN A 337 -30.19 1.03 17.28
N TYR A 338 -28.98 1.01 17.81
CA TYR A 338 -28.01 -0.06 17.60
C TYR A 338 -28.21 -1.27 18.51
N GLY A 339 -29.16 -1.22 19.45
CA GLY A 339 -29.50 -2.34 20.33
C GLY A 339 -28.46 -2.60 21.41
N LEU A 340 -27.83 -1.55 21.94
CA LEU A 340 -26.82 -1.71 22.98
C LEU A 340 -27.42 -2.26 24.29
N PRO A 341 -26.65 -3.05 25.06
CA PRO A 341 -27.04 -3.50 26.39
C PRO A 341 -27.36 -2.35 27.37
N LYS A 342 -28.26 -2.60 28.33
CA LYS A 342 -28.71 -1.59 29.31
C LYS A 342 -27.60 -1.00 30.18
N ASP A 343 -26.58 -1.80 30.50
CA ASP A 343 -25.40 -1.36 31.24
C ASP A 343 -24.54 -0.38 30.45
N GLU A 344 -24.43 -0.57 29.13
CA GLU A 344 -23.76 0.37 28.22
C GLU A 344 -24.55 1.68 28.10
N LEU A 345 -25.88 1.60 27.97
CA LEU A 345 -26.77 2.77 27.97
C LEU A 345 -26.64 3.60 29.25
N ALA A 346 -26.67 2.93 30.41
CA ALA A 346 -26.47 3.57 31.70
C ALA A 346 -25.04 4.13 31.86
N GLY A 347 -24.03 3.46 31.30
CA GLY A 347 -22.65 3.92 31.27
C GLY A 347 -22.48 5.24 30.50
N ILE A 348 -23.09 5.33 29.31
CA ILE A 348 -23.15 6.56 28.50
C ILE A 348 -23.80 7.69 29.29
N ALA A 349 -25.00 7.45 29.85
CA ALA A 349 -25.73 8.46 30.60
C ALA A 349 -24.98 8.98 31.84
N LYS A 350 -24.21 8.12 32.51
CA LYS A 350 -23.31 8.51 33.62
C LYS A 350 -22.16 9.37 33.12
N ALA A 351 -21.48 8.94 32.05
CA ALA A 351 -20.32 9.66 31.52
C ALA A 351 -20.68 11.07 31.01
N THR A 352 -21.91 11.26 30.54
CA THR A 352 -22.44 12.54 30.06
C THR A 352 -23.21 13.35 31.11
N ASN A 353 -23.25 12.89 32.37
CA ASN A 353 -23.95 13.54 33.48
C ASN A 353 -25.46 13.79 33.23
N MET A 354 -26.14 12.88 32.52
CA MET A 354 -27.58 12.95 32.38
C MET A 354 -28.29 12.71 33.72
N THR A 355 -29.48 13.29 33.90
CA THR A 355 -30.37 12.94 35.01
C THR A 355 -31.29 11.78 34.62
N ALA A 356 -31.83 11.06 35.59
CA ALA A 356 -32.81 10.00 35.34
C ALA A 356 -34.03 10.51 34.55
N ASP A 357 -34.47 11.75 34.81
CA ASP A 357 -35.59 12.35 34.06
C ASP A 357 -35.22 12.62 32.59
N GLN A 358 -33.98 13.02 32.30
CA GLN A 358 -33.48 13.18 30.93
C GLN A 358 -33.38 11.82 30.21
N ILE A 359 -32.93 10.77 30.91
CA ILE A 359 -32.89 9.41 30.37
C ILE A 359 -34.30 8.97 29.97
N VAL A 360 -35.27 9.08 30.89
CA VAL A 360 -36.67 8.69 30.62
C VAL A 360 -37.23 9.46 29.42
N SER A 361 -36.99 10.77 29.33
CA SER A 361 -37.45 11.58 28.20
C SER A 361 -36.90 11.08 26.87
N VAL A 362 -35.60 10.76 26.80
CA VAL A 362 -34.96 10.29 25.56
C VAL A 362 -35.45 8.89 25.18
N LEU A 363 -35.63 8.00 26.16
CA LEU A 363 -36.08 6.63 25.91
C LEU A 363 -37.57 6.56 25.51
N ASP A 364 -38.40 7.50 25.98
CA ASP A 364 -39.78 7.68 25.54
C ASP A 364 -39.84 8.15 24.08
N ASP A 365 -38.98 9.10 23.68
CA ASP A 365 -38.91 9.59 22.29
C ASP A 365 -38.59 8.49 21.27
N VAL A 366 -37.84 7.45 21.68
CA VAL A 366 -37.50 6.28 20.85
C VAL A 366 -38.39 5.06 21.11
N GLN A 367 -39.46 5.22 21.90
CA GLN A 367 -40.49 4.20 22.17
C GLN A 367 -39.94 2.88 22.72
N ILE A 368 -38.96 2.94 23.63
CA ILE A 368 -38.51 1.75 24.37
C ILE A 368 -39.59 1.30 25.36
N ASP A 369 -39.71 -0.01 25.57
CA ASP A 369 -40.62 -0.58 26.56
C ASP A 369 -40.38 -0.05 27.99
N GLU A 370 -41.47 0.21 28.72
CA GLU A 370 -41.43 0.80 30.06
C GLU A 370 -40.55 0.02 31.04
N ASP A 371 -40.63 -1.32 31.01
CA ASP A 371 -39.83 -2.17 31.90
C ASP A 371 -38.32 -2.03 31.57
N ALA A 372 -37.98 -1.87 30.29
CA ALA A 372 -36.61 -1.63 29.85
C ALA A 372 -36.10 -0.25 30.28
N VAL A 373 -36.94 0.80 30.26
CA VAL A 373 -36.60 2.13 30.80
C VAL A 373 -36.29 2.04 32.29
N LEU A 374 -37.15 1.37 33.06
CA LEU A 374 -36.97 1.20 34.51
C LEU A 374 -35.68 0.41 34.83
N ASP A 375 -35.39 -0.63 34.07
CA ASP A 375 -34.15 -1.41 34.17
C ASP A 375 -32.90 -0.55 33.91
N ILE A 376 -32.92 0.32 32.90
CA ILE A 376 -31.80 1.23 32.60
C ILE A 376 -31.62 2.24 33.72
N VAL A 377 -32.72 2.82 34.24
CA VAL A 377 -32.69 3.76 35.36
C VAL A 377 -32.16 3.09 36.64
N GLU A 378 -32.51 1.83 36.88
CA GLU A 378 -31.98 1.06 38.02
C GLU A 378 -30.45 0.89 37.91
N VAL A 379 -29.95 0.52 36.72
CA VAL A 379 -28.49 0.41 36.51
C VAL A 379 -27.80 1.78 36.60
N PHE A 380 -28.50 2.84 36.21
CA PHE A 380 -28.01 4.21 36.29
C PHE A 380 -27.93 4.73 37.74
N GLY A 381 -29.04 4.73 38.47
CA GLY A 381 -29.21 5.42 39.76
C GLY A 381 -29.55 4.51 40.95
N GLY A 382 -29.71 3.21 40.74
CA GLY A 382 -30.09 2.23 41.76
C GLY A 382 -31.60 2.08 41.94
N GLU A 383 -31.99 1.18 42.85
CA GLU A 383 -33.38 0.79 43.12
C GLU A 383 -34.26 1.99 43.53
N THR A 384 -33.72 2.92 44.32
CA THR A 384 -34.44 4.13 44.75
C THR A 384 -34.82 5.04 43.57
N GLU A 385 -33.95 5.19 42.57
CA GLU A 385 -34.29 5.98 41.39
C GLU A 385 -35.28 5.26 40.47
N ARG A 386 -35.18 3.92 40.39
CA ARG A 386 -36.17 3.10 39.70
C ARG A 386 -37.57 3.29 40.31
N GLU A 387 -37.68 3.22 41.63
CA GLU A 387 -38.96 3.45 42.34
C GLU A 387 -39.51 4.85 42.08
N ARG A 388 -38.68 5.90 42.21
CA ARG A 388 -39.09 7.28 41.95
C ARG A 388 -39.60 7.46 40.51
N VAL A 389 -38.91 6.89 39.52
CA VAL A 389 -39.31 6.99 38.11
C VAL A 389 -40.59 6.17 37.84
N SER A 390 -40.72 4.98 38.44
CA SER A 390 -41.94 4.16 38.34
C SER A 390 -43.18 4.89 38.85
N GLU A 391 -43.08 5.55 40.01
CA GLU A 391 -44.16 6.40 40.55
C GLU A 391 -44.47 7.57 39.61
N LEU A 392 -43.45 8.23 39.07
CA LEU A 392 -43.61 9.36 38.15
C LEU A 392 -44.28 8.96 36.82
N ILE A 393 -43.97 7.77 36.29
CA ILE A 393 -44.63 7.22 35.10
C ILE A 393 -46.11 6.92 35.40
N ALA A 394 -46.40 6.31 36.56
CA ALA A 394 -47.76 6.02 37.02
C ALA A 394 -48.61 7.29 37.24
N GLU A 395 -48.01 8.36 37.78
CA GLU A 395 -48.69 9.65 38.02
C GLU A 395 -48.95 10.46 36.75
N ARG A 396 -48.00 10.45 35.80
CA ARG A 396 -48.09 11.24 34.57
C ARG A 396 -48.94 10.59 33.48
N GLY A 397 -49.33 9.32 33.65
CA GLY A 397 -50.13 8.59 32.68
C GLY A 397 -49.45 8.51 31.31
N TYR A 398 -48.12 8.30 31.30
CA TYR A 398 -47.37 8.06 30.07
C TYR A 398 -48.00 6.86 29.35
N ARG A 399 -48.51 7.11 28.14
CA ARG A 399 -49.21 6.11 27.35
C ARG A 399 -48.18 5.25 26.61
N TYR A 400 -47.64 4.24 27.28
CA TYR A 400 -47.05 3.10 26.58
C TYR A 400 -48.18 2.29 25.94
N ALA A 401 -48.45 2.57 24.66
CA ALA A 401 -49.20 1.64 23.83
C ALA A 401 -48.20 0.63 23.27
N PRO A 402 -48.32 -0.68 23.54
CA PRO A 402 -47.45 -1.67 22.93
C PRO A 402 -47.71 -1.69 21.42
N ALA A 403 -46.65 -1.55 20.63
CA ALA A 403 -46.68 -1.84 19.20
C ALA A 403 -46.84 -3.37 19.01
N PHE A 404 -47.92 -3.77 18.35
CA PHE A 404 -48.19 -5.14 17.92
C PHE A 404 -47.42 -5.52 16.66
#